data_AF-A0A1H3CW19-F1
#
_entry.id   AF-A0A1H3CW19-F1
#
_cell.length_a   1.000
_cell.length_b   1.000
_cell.length_c   1.000
_cell.angle_alpha   90.00
_cell.angle_beta   90.00
_cell.angle_gamma   90.00
#
_symmetry.space_group_name_H-M   'P 1'
#
loop_
_entity.id
_entity.type
_entity.pdbx_description
1 polymer ?
#
loop_
_entity_poly.entity_id
_entity_poly.type
_entity_poly.pdbx_seq_one_letter_code
_entity_poly.pdbx_strand_id
1 'polypeptide(L)'
;MKNFVKGFLVATLIFAVTLTGFAASKKQTIEVELNPATIYVEGELKEVDHFIYKGTTYVPLRALSEALGVEVSWDGEEKVIDLYYLEPREYSILTFAGVALTSITDMDGSLDNVFEEIKEDITRFLNDLEALDLANNHMDVDTFIELQDRRSEIEDRLYTESLNVSYRTPIYYTLEVLDNIEMALIRSRHGENPERIRNNLEKAKEYVEFLSVLGF
;
A
#
# COMPACT_ATOMS: atom_id res chain seq x y z
N MET A 1 48.43 -59.00 -17.28
CA MET A 1 47.07 -58.64 -17.76
C MET A 1 46.06 -58.36 -16.65
N LYS A 2 45.92 -59.22 -15.61
CA LYS A 2 44.91 -59.01 -14.54
C LYS A 2 44.99 -57.64 -13.81
N ASN A 3 46.19 -57.10 -13.58
CA ASN A 3 46.35 -55.82 -12.88
C ASN A 3 46.04 -54.60 -13.77
N PHE A 4 46.26 -54.74 -15.08
CA PHE A 4 45.92 -53.70 -16.07
C PHE A 4 44.40 -53.57 -16.23
N VAL A 5 43.69 -54.70 -16.31
CA VAL A 5 42.22 -54.73 -16.43
C VAL A 5 41.55 -54.14 -15.18
N LYS A 6 42.08 -54.41 -13.99
CA LYS A 6 41.58 -53.79 -12.74
C LYS A 6 41.81 -52.28 -12.72
N GLY A 7 42.99 -51.82 -13.14
CA GLY A 7 43.28 -50.38 -13.23
C GLY A 7 42.38 -49.66 -14.24
N PHE A 8 42.14 -50.28 -15.40
CA PHE A 8 41.25 -49.74 -16.42
C PHE A 8 39.78 -49.65 -15.94
N LEU A 9 39.29 -50.67 -15.23
CA LEU A 9 37.95 -50.67 -14.64
C LEU A 9 37.78 -49.60 -13.56
N VAL A 10 38.79 -49.39 -12.71
CA VAL A 10 38.74 -48.33 -11.68
C VAL A 10 38.77 -46.95 -12.32
N ALA A 11 39.60 -46.74 -13.34
CA ALA A 11 39.67 -45.47 -14.05
C ALA A 11 38.34 -45.13 -14.78
N THR A 12 37.70 -46.11 -15.42
CA THR A 12 36.38 -45.91 -16.05
C THR A 12 35.29 -45.64 -15.03
N LEU A 13 35.32 -46.28 -13.85
CA LEU A 13 34.36 -46.02 -12.78
C LEU A 13 34.49 -44.58 -12.25
N ILE A 14 35.73 -44.10 -12.06
CA ILE A 14 35.99 -42.73 -11.60
C ILE A 14 35.53 -41.71 -12.66
N PHE A 15 35.79 -41.97 -13.95
CA PHE A 15 35.37 -41.09 -15.04
C PHE A 15 33.84 -41.05 -15.22
N ALA A 16 33.15 -42.16 -14.93
CA ALA A 16 31.69 -42.22 -14.96
C ALA A 16 31.03 -41.44 -13.82
N VAL A 17 31.68 -41.34 -12.65
CA VAL A 17 31.16 -40.60 -11.49
C VAL A 17 31.37 -39.08 -11.62
N THR A 18 32.31 -38.64 -12.45
CA THR A 18 32.57 -37.20 -12.67
C THR A 18 31.67 -36.52 -13.72
N LEU A 19 30.70 -37.23 -14.30
CA LEU A 19 29.66 -36.63 -15.14
C LEU A 19 28.68 -35.82 -14.26
N THR A 20 29.12 -34.64 -13.83
CA THR A 20 28.23 -33.61 -13.28
C THR A 20 27.27 -33.18 -14.38
N GLY A 21 26.00 -33.60 -14.26
CA GLY A 21 24.94 -33.16 -15.16
C GLY A 21 24.67 -31.68 -14.98
N PHE A 22 25.24 -30.84 -15.83
CA PHE A 22 24.78 -29.46 -15.94
C PHE A 22 23.39 -29.49 -16.57
N ALA A 23 22.37 -29.08 -15.81
CA ALA A 23 21.07 -28.81 -16.38
C ALA A 23 21.23 -27.68 -17.39
N ALA A 24 21.24 -28.00 -18.68
CA ALA A 24 21.26 -26.99 -19.73
C ALA A 24 19.94 -26.22 -19.66
N SER A 25 20.00 -24.97 -19.19
CA SER A 25 18.83 -24.08 -19.22
C SER A 25 18.44 -23.87 -20.69
N LYS A 26 17.34 -24.51 -21.10
CA LYS A 26 16.81 -24.41 -22.46
C LYS A 26 16.17 -23.03 -22.61
N LYS A 27 16.96 -22.06 -23.06
CA LYS A 27 16.45 -20.74 -23.44
C LYS A 27 15.42 -20.91 -24.55
N GLN A 28 14.19 -20.48 -24.31
CA GLN A 28 13.15 -20.37 -25.33
C GLN A 28 12.98 -18.89 -25.66
N THR A 29 12.92 -18.59 -26.96
CA THR A 29 12.62 -17.26 -27.46
C THR A 29 11.19 -17.27 -27.99
N ILE A 30 10.42 -16.25 -27.64
CA ILE A 30 9.11 -15.97 -28.24
C ILE A 30 9.20 -14.65 -29.01
N GLU A 31 8.54 -14.59 -30.15
CA GLU A 31 8.36 -13.36 -30.91
C GLU A 31 7.07 -12.68 -30.43
N VAL A 32 7.18 -11.40 -30.09
CA VAL A 32 6.10 -10.60 -29.50
C VAL A 32 6.10 -9.21 -30.11
N GLU A 33 4.93 -8.58 -30.15
CA GLU A 33 4.80 -7.17 -30.49
C GLU A 33 4.88 -6.34 -29.21
N LEU A 34 5.85 -5.43 -29.12
CA LEU A 34 6.10 -4.61 -27.94
C LEU A 34 5.28 -3.33 -27.97
N ASN A 35 4.63 -3.03 -26.85
CA ASN A 35 3.86 -1.82 -26.60
C ASN A 35 2.85 -1.40 -27.71
N PRO A 36 2.05 -2.32 -28.30
CA PRO A 36 1.11 -1.96 -29.36
C PRO A 36 -0.17 -1.30 -28.86
N ALA A 37 -0.43 -1.29 -27.55
CA ALA A 37 -1.65 -0.76 -26.95
C ALA A 37 -1.39 0.44 -26.03
N THR A 38 -2.44 1.18 -25.71
CA THR A 38 -2.41 2.24 -24.70
C THR A 38 -3.17 1.76 -23.48
N ILE A 39 -2.57 1.87 -22.29
CA ILE A 39 -3.17 1.40 -21.04
C ILE A 39 -3.73 2.59 -20.26
N TYR A 40 -4.99 2.48 -19.88
CA TYR A 40 -5.65 3.40 -18.96
C TYR A 40 -6.05 2.64 -17.71
N VAL A 41 -5.74 3.21 -16.55
CA VAL A 41 -6.20 2.73 -15.23
C VAL A 41 -7.00 3.85 -14.61
N GLU A 42 -8.27 3.58 -14.28
CA GLU A 42 -9.21 4.59 -13.77
C GLU A 42 -9.34 5.86 -14.63
N GLY A 43 -9.13 5.72 -15.94
CA GLY A 43 -9.19 6.84 -16.90
C GLY A 43 -7.89 7.63 -17.05
N GLU A 44 -6.87 7.34 -16.23
CA GLU A 44 -5.53 7.91 -16.38
C GLU A 44 -4.64 7.06 -17.29
N LEU A 45 -3.92 7.72 -18.19
CA LEU A 45 -2.90 7.08 -19.02
C LEU A 45 -1.75 6.58 -18.13
N LYS A 46 -1.41 5.28 -18.24
CA LYS A 46 -0.26 4.69 -17.56
C LYS A 46 0.76 4.19 -18.57
N GLU A 47 2.00 4.66 -18.43
CA GLU A 47 3.15 4.16 -19.21
C GLU A 47 3.66 2.86 -18.57
N VAL A 48 3.22 1.73 -19.12
CA VAL A 48 3.60 0.40 -18.64
C VAL A 48 4.06 -0.44 -19.81
N ASP A 49 5.24 -1.03 -19.70
CA ASP A 49 5.73 -2.00 -20.67
C ASP A 49 4.77 -3.16 -20.78
N HIS A 50 4.40 -3.55 -21.99
CA HIS A 50 3.50 -4.65 -22.25
C HIS A 50 3.80 -5.24 -23.63
N PHE A 51 3.30 -6.43 -23.88
CA PHE A 51 3.48 -7.07 -25.17
C PHE A 51 2.27 -7.90 -25.56
N ILE A 52 2.04 -8.04 -26.85
CA ILE A 52 1.04 -8.97 -27.37
C ILE A 52 1.74 -10.27 -27.75
N TYR A 53 1.26 -11.36 -27.18
CA TYR A 53 1.64 -12.71 -27.57
C TYR A 53 0.38 -13.52 -27.88
N LYS A 54 0.28 -14.02 -29.11
CA LYS A 54 -0.87 -14.81 -29.60
C LYS A 54 -2.24 -14.13 -29.40
N GLY A 55 -2.28 -12.81 -29.59
CA GLY A 55 -3.51 -12.02 -29.45
C GLY A 55 -3.90 -11.71 -27.99
N THR A 56 -3.06 -12.06 -27.01
CA THR A 56 -3.23 -11.70 -25.60
C THR A 56 -2.21 -10.64 -25.21
N THR A 57 -2.69 -9.55 -24.62
CA THR A 57 -1.83 -8.51 -24.03
C THR A 57 -1.36 -8.95 -22.65
N TYR A 58 -0.05 -8.98 -22.46
CA TYR A 58 0.61 -9.27 -21.20
C TYR A 58 1.16 -7.98 -20.61
N VAL A 59 0.82 -7.73 -19.35
CA VAL A 59 1.20 -6.53 -18.60
C VAL A 59 1.89 -6.98 -17.30
N PRO A 60 2.96 -6.30 -16.84
CA PRO A 60 3.60 -6.55 -15.55
C PRO A 60 2.57 -6.46 -14.42
N LEU A 61 2.42 -7.58 -13.70
CA LEU A 61 1.47 -7.71 -12.60
C LEU A 61 1.60 -6.56 -11.60
N ARG A 62 2.82 -6.28 -11.12
CA ARG A 62 3.09 -5.22 -10.15
C ARG A 62 2.64 -3.84 -10.62
N ALA A 63 3.00 -3.47 -11.86
CA ALA A 63 2.65 -2.16 -12.39
C ALA A 63 1.13 -1.96 -12.47
N LEU A 64 0.40 -3.01 -12.88
CA LEU A 64 -1.06 -2.97 -12.94
C LEU A 64 -1.69 -2.98 -11.54
N SER A 65 -1.22 -3.86 -10.65
CA SER A 65 -1.71 -3.96 -9.27
C SER A 65 -1.51 -2.67 -8.50
N GLU A 66 -0.32 -2.08 -8.54
CA GLU A 66 -0.03 -0.81 -7.86
C GLU A 66 -0.85 0.34 -8.41
N ALA A 67 -1.08 0.37 -9.73
CA ALA A 67 -1.97 1.36 -10.35
C ALA A 67 -3.44 1.22 -9.90
N LEU A 68 -3.84 0.03 -9.42
CA LEU A 68 -5.15 -0.27 -8.84
C LEU A 68 -5.18 -0.15 -7.32
N GLY A 69 -4.11 0.35 -6.68
CA GLY A 69 -4.01 0.46 -5.22
C GLY A 69 -3.72 -0.86 -4.50
N VAL A 70 -3.39 -1.93 -5.24
CA VAL A 70 -3.10 -3.26 -4.70
C VAL A 70 -1.61 -3.44 -4.50
N GLU A 71 -1.23 -3.83 -3.29
CA GLU A 71 0.15 -4.14 -2.96
C GLU A 71 0.55 -5.52 -3.47
N VAL A 72 1.79 -5.64 -3.96
CA VAL A 72 2.36 -6.90 -4.45
C VAL A 72 3.62 -7.27 -3.67
N SER A 73 3.52 -8.29 -2.82
CA SER A 73 4.66 -8.90 -2.15
C SER A 73 5.11 -10.17 -2.86
N TRP A 74 6.41 -10.49 -2.75
CA TRP A 74 6.99 -11.72 -3.27
C TRP A 74 7.67 -12.50 -2.15
N ASP A 75 7.16 -13.70 -1.88
CA ASP A 75 7.85 -14.70 -1.07
C ASP A 75 8.74 -15.55 -1.99
N GLY A 76 10.06 -15.31 -1.89
CA GLY A 76 11.05 -16.04 -2.69
C GLY A 76 11.29 -17.48 -2.26
N GLU A 77 10.95 -17.83 -1.02
CA GLU A 77 11.10 -19.18 -0.48
C GLU A 77 9.94 -20.06 -0.96
N GLU A 78 8.72 -19.59 -0.76
CA GLU A 78 7.49 -20.31 -1.15
C GLU A 78 7.13 -20.12 -2.62
N LYS A 79 7.78 -19.17 -3.31
CA LYS A 79 7.49 -18.77 -4.69
C LYS A 79 6.05 -18.28 -4.86
N VAL A 80 5.56 -17.54 -3.88
CA VAL A 80 4.21 -17.01 -3.83
C VAL A 80 4.24 -15.50 -4.07
N ILE A 81 3.32 -15.04 -4.91
CA ILE A 81 3.01 -13.62 -5.05
C ILE A 81 1.76 -13.39 -4.22
N ASP A 82 1.87 -12.52 -3.23
CA ASP A 82 0.72 -12.09 -2.46
C ASP A 82 0.25 -10.72 -2.92
N LEU A 83 -1.07 -10.60 -3.05
CA LEU A 83 -1.76 -9.37 -3.41
C LEU A 83 -2.61 -8.94 -2.22
N TYR A 84 -2.40 -7.73 -1.72
CA TYR A 84 -3.17 -7.21 -0.60
C TYR A 84 -3.77 -5.87 -0.98
N TYR A 85 -5.09 -5.76 -0.82
CA TYR A 85 -5.75 -4.47 -0.71
C TYR A 85 -5.55 -3.98 0.72
N LEU A 86 -4.80 -2.91 0.88
CA LEU A 86 -4.75 -2.16 2.13
C LEU A 86 -5.95 -1.21 2.09
N GLU A 87 -7.14 -1.71 2.39
CA GLU A 87 -8.33 -0.86 2.44
C GLU A 87 -8.35 -0.05 3.75
N PRO A 88 -8.30 1.30 3.68
CA PRO A 88 -8.95 2.10 4.70
C PRO A 88 -10.44 1.76 4.74
N ARG A 89 -11.12 1.92 5.88
CA ARG A 89 -12.47 1.38 6.08
C ARG A 89 -13.43 1.88 4.98
N GLU A 90 -13.98 0.97 4.17
CA GLU A 90 -15.06 1.32 3.24
C GLU A 90 -16.31 1.77 4.02
N TYR A 91 -16.42 3.06 4.33
CA TYR A 91 -17.71 3.64 4.65
C TYR A 91 -18.47 3.85 3.35
N SER A 92 -19.51 3.04 3.13
CA SER A 92 -20.46 3.27 2.04
C SER A 92 -21.13 4.64 2.22
N ILE A 93 -20.64 5.63 1.46
CA ILE A 93 -21.28 6.93 1.35
C ILE A 93 -22.55 6.73 0.52
N LEU A 94 -23.72 6.87 1.15
CA LEU A 94 -24.92 7.20 0.39
C LEU A 94 -24.68 8.59 -0.21
N THR A 95 -24.29 8.65 -1.48
CA THR A 95 -24.15 9.87 -2.27
C THR A 95 -25.49 10.61 -2.27
N PHE A 96 -25.68 11.56 -1.35
CA PHE A 96 -26.84 12.42 -1.38
C PHE A 96 -26.57 13.55 -2.37
N ALA A 97 -26.84 13.26 -3.64
CA ALA A 97 -26.80 14.23 -4.71
C ALA A 97 -27.79 15.37 -4.42
N GLY A 98 -27.28 16.59 -4.27
CA GLY A 98 -28.01 17.78 -4.70
C GLY A 98 -28.91 18.48 -3.69
N VAL A 99 -28.61 18.48 -2.39
CA VAL A 99 -29.11 19.55 -1.50
C VAL A 99 -28.02 20.59 -1.30
N ALA A 100 -28.26 21.77 -1.86
CA ALA A 100 -27.46 22.95 -1.57
C ALA A 100 -27.43 23.17 -0.05
N LEU A 101 -26.24 23.45 0.49
CA LEU A 101 -25.95 23.87 1.85
C LEU A 101 -26.56 25.25 2.15
N THR A 102 -27.85 25.41 1.94
CA THR A 102 -28.60 26.57 2.39
C THR A 102 -29.45 26.12 3.56
N SER A 103 -29.03 26.55 4.75
CA SER A 103 -29.71 26.38 6.05
C SER A 103 -29.34 25.13 6.87
N ILE A 104 -28.05 24.94 7.16
CA ILE A 104 -27.70 24.40 8.49
C ILE A 104 -27.69 25.60 9.45
N THR A 105 -28.88 26.11 9.73
CA THR A 105 -29.11 26.98 10.88
C THR A 105 -29.45 26.06 12.03
N ASP A 106 -28.62 26.11 13.07
CA ASP A 106 -28.69 25.36 14.33
C ASP A 106 -27.87 24.04 14.34
N MET A 107 -26.55 24.16 14.07
CA MET A 107 -25.58 23.27 14.69
C MET A 107 -25.54 23.56 16.19
N ASP A 108 -25.64 22.52 17.02
CA ASP A 108 -25.32 22.61 18.43
C ASP A 108 -23.82 22.90 18.56
N GLY A 109 -23.46 24.17 18.79
CA GLY A 109 -22.06 24.63 18.84
C GLY A 109 -21.20 23.96 19.91
N SER A 110 -21.76 23.07 20.74
CA SER A 110 -21.00 22.19 21.63
C SER A 110 -20.17 21.14 20.87
N LEU A 111 -20.66 20.65 19.72
CA LEU A 111 -19.99 19.58 18.96
C LEU A 111 -19.00 20.11 17.90
N ASP A 112 -19.07 21.40 17.54
CA ASP A 112 -18.07 22.03 16.68
C ASP A 112 -16.70 22.07 17.37
N ASN A 113 -16.69 22.29 18.69
CA ASN A 113 -15.46 22.23 19.50
C ASN A 113 -14.80 20.84 19.46
N VAL A 114 -15.60 19.76 19.35
CA VAL A 114 -15.06 18.39 19.31
C VAL A 114 -14.23 18.19 18.04
N PHE A 115 -14.73 18.60 16.88
CA PHE A 115 -13.98 18.43 15.63
C PHE A 115 -12.79 19.36 15.52
N GLU A 116 -12.88 20.57 16.06
CA GLU A 116 -11.73 21.47 16.18
C GLU A 116 -10.63 20.85 17.04
N GLU A 117 -10.98 20.29 18.20
CA GLU A 117 -10.01 19.58 19.07
C GLU A 117 -9.42 18.34 18.40
N ILE A 118 -10.23 17.55 17.69
CA ILE A 118 -9.77 16.38 16.93
C ILE A 118 -8.81 16.81 15.82
N LYS A 119 -9.13 17.88 15.08
CA LYS A 119 -8.28 18.43 14.03
C LYS A 119 -6.95 18.91 14.60
N GLU A 120 -6.96 19.59 15.75
CA GLU A 120 -5.73 20.00 16.44
C GLU A 120 -4.87 18.79 16.87
N ASP A 121 -5.49 17.75 17.42
CA ASP A 121 -4.80 16.51 17.80
C ASP A 121 -4.17 15.82 16.58
N ILE A 122 -4.91 15.70 15.49
CA ILE A 122 -4.43 15.13 14.22
C ILE A 122 -3.28 15.96 13.66
N THR A 123 -3.41 17.28 13.65
CA THR A 123 -2.37 18.19 13.15
C THR A 123 -1.09 18.04 13.97
N ARG A 124 -1.20 18.01 15.30
CA ARG A 124 -0.06 17.73 16.19
C ARG A 124 0.54 16.36 15.90
N PHE A 125 -0.30 15.34 15.70
CA PHE A 125 0.18 14.00 15.42
C PHE A 125 0.94 13.91 14.11
N LEU A 126 0.43 14.48 13.02
CA LEU A 126 1.13 14.53 11.74
C LEU A 126 2.49 15.24 11.84
N ASN A 127 2.55 16.37 12.57
CA ASN A 127 3.81 17.07 12.81
C ASN A 127 4.83 16.20 13.56
N ASP A 128 4.38 15.43 14.55
CA ASP A 128 5.25 14.49 15.28
C ASP A 128 5.73 13.36 14.36
N LEU A 129 4.86 12.81 13.51
CA LEU A 129 5.23 11.78 12.52
C LEU A 129 6.25 12.29 11.49
N GLU A 130 6.13 13.54 11.07
CA GLU A 130 7.13 14.18 10.19
C GLU A 130 8.49 14.31 10.87
N ALA A 131 8.52 14.68 12.14
CA ALA A 131 9.75 14.80 12.91
C ALA A 131 10.46 13.44 13.09
N LEU A 132 9.69 12.34 13.12
CA LEU A 132 10.23 10.98 13.19
C LEU A 132 10.84 10.49 11.87
N ASP A 133 10.58 11.16 10.75
CA ASP A 133 11.04 10.77 9.40
C ASP A 133 10.82 9.27 9.14
N LEU A 134 9.56 8.86 9.23
CA LEU A 134 9.10 7.48 9.07
C LEU A 134 9.63 6.79 7.81
N ALA A 135 9.92 7.58 6.77
CA ALA A 135 10.36 7.11 5.47
C ALA A 135 11.84 6.68 5.47
N ASN A 136 12.67 7.24 6.35
CA ASN A 136 14.11 6.98 6.36
C ASN A 136 14.59 6.28 7.64
N ASN A 137 13.75 6.18 8.67
CA ASN A 137 14.08 5.56 9.94
C ASN A 137 13.34 4.23 10.14
N HIS A 138 14.04 3.22 10.67
CA HIS A 138 13.42 1.96 11.04
C HIS A 138 12.68 2.12 12.37
N MET A 139 11.36 1.94 12.33
CA MET A 139 10.50 2.02 13.50
C MET A 139 10.54 0.70 14.28
N ASP A 140 10.91 0.76 15.56
CA ASP A 140 10.81 -0.38 16.45
C ASP A 140 9.36 -0.68 16.87
N VAL A 141 9.14 -1.86 17.45
CA VAL A 141 7.80 -2.34 17.79
C VAL A 141 7.13 -1.51 18.89
N ASP A 142 7.89 -1.02 19.86
CA ASP A 142 7.34 -0.25 20.98
C ASP A 142 6.87 1.12 20.48
N THR A 143 7.70 1.79 19.67
CA THR A 143 7.32 3.05 18.99
C THR A 143 6.11 2.85 18.08
N PHE A 144 6.04 1.74 17.33
CA PHE A 144 4.87 1.45 16.48
C PHE A 144 3.58 1.33 17.29
N ILE A 145 3.61 0.61 18.42
CA ILE A 145 2.45 0.43 19.29
C ILE A 145 2.00 1.79 19.87
N GLU A 146 2.94 2.61 20.36
CA GLU A 146 2.63 3.94 20.90
C GLU A 146 1.91 4.83 19.89
N LEU A 147 2.38 4.84 18.64
CA LEU A 147 1.78 5.64 17.57
C LEU A 147 0.40 5.08 17.15
N GLN A 148 0.21 3.76 17.16
CA GLN A 148 -1.09 3.14 16.88
C GLN A 148 -2.12 3.39 17.98
N ASP A 149 -1.69 3.36 19.24
CA ASP A 149 -2.54 3.69 20.38
C ASP A 149 -3.00 5.15 20.29
N ARG A 150 -2.08 6.07 20.00
CA ARG A 150 -2.42 7.48 19.78
C ARG A 150 -3.39 7.69 18.61
N ARG A 151 -3.20 7.00 17.48
CA ARG A 151 -4.15 7.01 16.35
C ARG A 151 -5.54 6.55 16.82
N SER A 152 -5.59 5.45 17.57
CA SER A 152 -6.83 4.85 18.07
C SER A 152 -7.55 5.73 19.08
N GLU A 153 -6.82 6.43 19.95
CA GLU A 153 -7.39 7.39 20.91
C GLU A 153 -8.11 8.55 20.19
N ILE A 154 -7.54 9.08 19.11
CA ILE A 154 -8.19 10.11 18.30
C ILE A 154 -9.46 9.56 17.66
N GLU A 155 -9.41 8.31 17.17
CA GLU A 155 -10.58 7.68 16.55
C GLU A 155 -11.71 7.40 17.55
N ASP A 156 -11.39 6.93 18.76
CA ASP A 156 -12.38 6.59 19.78
C ASP A 156 -13.29 7.78 20.10
N ARG A 157 -12.74 9.01 20.04
CA ARG A 157 -13.49 10.27 20.21
C ARG A 157 -14.64 10.43 19.21
N LEU A 158 -14.54 9.85 18.01
CA LEU A 158 -15.63 9.87 17.03
C LEU A 158 -16.80 8.96 17.43
N TYR A 159 -16.54 7.92 18.23
CA TYR A 159 -17.54 6.94 18.65
C TYR A 159 -18.12 7.24 20.03
N THR A 160 -17.44 8.03 20.85
CA THR A 160 -17.91 8.42 22.18
C THR A 160 -18.96 9.53 22.15
N GLU A 161 -19.02 10.30 21.06
CA GLU A 161 -19.91 11.44 20.91
C GLU A 161 -21.23 11.07 20.21
N SER A 162 -22.31 11.77 20.55
CA SER A 162 -23.63 11.58 19.90
C SER A 162 -23.69 12.27 18.52
N LEU A 163 -22.77 11.90 17.63
CA LEU A 163 -22.65 12.48 16.29
C LEU A 163 -23.84 12.09 15.42
N ASN A 164 -24.41 13.06 14.72
CA ASN A 164 -25.51 12.87 13.79
C ASN A 164 -25.09 13.11 12.33
N VAL A 165 -26.03 13.01 11.39
CA VAL A 165 -25.77 13.11 9.94
C VAL A 165 -25.09 14.41 9.51
N SER A 166 -25.26 15.51 10.26
CA SER A 166 -24.60 16.80 9.98
C SER A 166 -23.08 16.72 10.07
N TYR A 167 -22.55 15.77 10.86
CA TYR A 167 -21.11 15.54 11.04
C TYR A 167 -20.56 14.44 10.13
N ARG A 168 -21.35 13.91 9.19
CA ARG A 168 -20.90 12.84 8.29
C ARG A 168 -19.62 13.21 7.53
N THR A 169 -19.55 14.42 7.00
CA THR A 169 -18.41 14.90 6.20
C THR A 169 -17.15 15.05 7.05
N PRO A 170 -17.15 15.74 8.21
CA PRO A 170 -15.96 15.80 9.05
C PRO A 170 -15.57 14.44 9.65
N ILE A 171 -16.53 13.56 9.98
CA ILE A 171 -16.21 12.16 10.36
C ILE A 171 -15.44 11.46 9.23
N TYR A 172 -15.96 11.53 8.00
CA TYR A 172 -15.34 10.91 6.84
C TYR A 172 -13.88 11.36 6.67
N TYR A 173 -13.65 12.67 6.63
CA TYR A 173 -12.29 13.18 6.48
C TYR A 173 -11.39 12.87 7.66
N THR A 174 -11.90 12.86 8.89
CA THR A 174 -11.13 12.43 10.06
C THR A 174 -10.65 10.99 9.90
N LEU A 175 -11.53 10.08 9.48
CA LEU A 175 -11.17 8.68 9.26
C LEU A 175 -10.15 8.51 8.14
N GLU A 176 -10.30 9.24 7.03
CA GLU A 176 -9.33 9.21 5.92
C GLU A 176 -7.93 9.66 6.36
N VAL A 177 -7.84 10.66 7.24
CA VAL A 177 -6.56 11.06 7.86
C VAL A 177 -5.98 9.89 8.66
N LEU A 178 -6.77 9.33 9.57
CA LEU A 178 -6.29 8.29 10.50
C LEU A 178 -5.89 7.00 9.76
N ASP A 179 -6.58 6.65 8.69
CA ASP A 179 -6.25 5.47 7.90
C ASP A 179 -4.98 5.68 7.05
N ASN A 180 -4.76 6.88 6.52
CA ASN A 180 -3.50 7.21 5.86
C ASN A 180 -2.33 7.22 6.85
N ILE A 181 -2.53 7.71 8.08
CA ILE A 181 -1.54 7.60 9.16
C ILE A 181 -1.24 6.13 9.46
N GLU A 182 -2.27 5.30 9.66
CA GLU A 182 -2.10 3.87 9.94
C GLU A 182 -1.27 3.18 8.84
N MET A 183 -1.55 3.50 7.58
CA MET A 183 -0.74 3.01 6.47
C MET A 183 0.71 3.48 6.50
N ALA A 184 0.97 4.76 6.79
CA ALA A 184 2.34 5.23 6.92
C ALA A 184 3.10 4.48 8.03
N LEU A 185 2.45 4.23 9.17
CA LEU A 185 3.03 3.48 10.30
C LEU A 185 3.33 2.02 9.93
N ILE A 186 2.38 1.33 9.30
CA ILE A 186 2.55 -0.08 8.89
C ILE A 186 3.68 -0.19 7.87
N ARG A 187 3.70 0.67 6.85
CA ARG A 187 4.72 0.67 5.80
C ARG A 187 6.12 0.97 6.35
N SER A 188 6.22 1.94 7.27
CA SER A 188 7.47 2.26 7.97
C SER A 188 8.03 1.08 8.77
N ARG A 189 7.17 0.40 9.55
CA ARG A 189 7.57 -0.80 10.31
C ARG A 189 8.08 -1.93 9.42
N HIS A 190 7.46 -2.15 8.27
CA HIS A 190 7.86 -3.20 7.34
C HIS A 190 9.06 -2.81 6.45
N GLY A 191 9.57 -1.59 6.57
CA GLY A 191 10.70 -1.11 5.77
C GLY A 191 10.36 -1.00 4.28
N GLU A 192 9.13 -0.61 3.98
CA GLU A 192 8.65 -0.44 2.60
C GLU A 192 9.24 0.80 1.90
N ASN A 193 8.83 1.03 0.64
CA ASN A 193 9.28 2.15 -0.17
C ASN A 193 9.03 3.51 0.55
N PRO A 194 10.09 4.32 0.80
CA PRO A 194 9.99 5.64 1.42
C PRO A 194 9.01 6.60 0.75
N GLU A 195 8.86 6.54 -0.57
CA GLU A 195 7.94 7.38 -1.34
C GLU A 195 6.48 7.05 -1.03
N ARG A 196 6.15 5.77 -0.82
CA ARG A 196 4.79 5.34 -0.44
C ARG A 196 4.42 5.86 0.95
N ILE A 197 5.38 5.84 1.89
CA ILE A 197 5.20 6.37 3.25
C ILE A 197 4.95 7.88 3.20
N ARG A 198 5.75 8.63 2.44
CA ARG A 198 5.57 10.07 2.27
C ARG A 198 4.23 10.40 1.64
N ASN A 199 3.83 9.68 0.58
CA ASN A 199 2.55 9.88 -0.08
C ASN A 199 1.35 9.65 0.86
N ASN A 200 1.40 8.68 1.77
CA ASN A 200 0.35 8.56 2.79
C ASN A 200 0.28 9.76 3.72
N LEU A 201 1.43 10.23 4.23
CA LEU A 201 1.45 11.39 5.12
C LEU A 201 1.00 12.66 4.40
N GLU A 202 1.32 12.82 3.11
CA GLU A 202 0.83 13.92 2.26
C GLU A 202 -0.70 13.86 2.08
N LYS A 203 -1.25 12.68 1.75
CA LYS A 203 -2.71 12.50 1.67
C LYS A 203 -3.41 12.80 2.99
N ALA A 204 -2.84 12.35 4.10
CA ALA A 204 -3.39 12.67 5.42
C ALA A 204 -3.45 14.19 5.65
N LYS A 205 -2.43 14.94 5.26
CA LYS A 205 -2.44 16.41 5.34
C LYS A 205 -3.51 17.04 4.45
N GLU A 206 -3.67 16.58 3.21
CA GLU A 206 -4.72 17.07 2.30
C GLU A 206 -6.11 16.90 2.94
N TYR A 207 -6.38 15.76 3.60
CA TYR A 207 -7.64 15.54 4.29
C TYR A 207 -7.84 16.47 5.51
N VAL A 208 -6.77 16.84 6.21
CA VAL A 208 -6.83 17.88 7.27
C VAL A 208 -7.16 19.25 6.70
N GLU A 209 -6.66 19.60 5.52
CA GLU A 209 -7.04 20.84 4.84
C GLU A 209 -8.52 20.85 4.50
N PHE A 210 -9.10 19.72 4.06
CA PHE A 210 -10.53 19.62 3.82
C PHE A 210 -11.38 19.78 5.09
N LEU A 211 -10.91 19.27 6.25
CA LEU A 211 -11.56 19.54 7.53
C LEU A 211 -11.61 21.05 7.83
N SER A 212 -10.48 21.73 7.60
CA SER A 212 -10.36 23.19 7.82
C SER A 212 -11.30 24.02 6.95
N VAL A 213 -11.50 23.61 5.69
CA VAL A 213 -12.41 24.31 4.75
C VAL A 213 -13.88 24.18 5.16
N LEU A 214 -14.25 23.12 5.87
CA LEU A 214 -15.61 22.89 6.32
C LEU A 214 -16.01 23.72 7.56
N GLY A 215 -15.07 24.49 8.12
CA GLY A 215 -15.30 25.28 9.33
C GLY A 215 -15.20 24.45 10.61
N PHE A 216 -14.44 23.37 10.56
CA PHE A 216 -14.02 22.52 11.69
C PHE A 216 -12.50 22.50 11.79
#